data_AF-A0A0Q6G676-F1
#
_entry.id   AF-A0A0Q6G676-F1
#
_cell.length_a   1.000
_cell.length_b   1.000
_cell.length_c   1.000
_cell.angle_alpha   90.00
_cell.angle_beta   90.00
_cell.angle_gamma   90.00
#
_symmetry.space_group_name_H-M   'P 1'
#
loop_
_entity.id
_entity.type
_entity.pdbx_description
1 polymer ?
#
loop_
_entity_poly.entity_id
_entity_poly.type
_entity_poly.pdbx_seq_one_letter_code
_entity_poly.pdbx_strand_id
1 'polypeptide(L)'
;MRERAGCLVLKGNLFDFAIMKMSIAWEGFRQRYLSDPGHEGVFEGKAVVFDGSKDYHKRINDPSLAIDERSILVIRGVGPLDWLGSAEVVNMQPPDHLLKRGIISLPTIGDGRQSGTADSWSPAGVTC
;
A
#
# COMPACT_ATOMS: atom_id res chain seq x y z
N MET A 1 19.92 -8.41 -13.07
CA MET A 1 20.09 -8.35 -11.59
C MET A 1 19.56 -6.99 -11.15
N ARG A 2 18.56 -6.91 -10.26
CA ARG A 2 18.04 -5.62 -9.75
C ARG A 2 18.96 -5.13 -8.62
N GLU A 3 19.53 -3.93 -8.75
CA GLU A 3 20.57 -3.41 -7.84
C GLU A 3 20.08 -3.10 -6.40
N ARG A 4 18.76 -3.09 -6.16
CA ARG A 4 18.16 -2.92 -4.81
C ARG A 4 16.92 -3.78 -4.64
N ALA A 5 17.09 -5.10 -4.66
CA ALA A 5 16.02 -6.07 -4.43
C ALA A 5 15.73 -6.32 -2.92
N GLY A 6 16.01 -5.34 -2.06
CA GLY A 6 15.90 -5.46 -0.60
C GLY A 6 14.62 -4.85 -0.04
N CYS A 7 14.34 -5.18 1.22
CA CYS A 7 13.39 -4.45 2.05
C CYS A 7 13.96 -3.09 2.44
N LEU A 8 13.14 -2.04 2.39
CA LEU A 8 13.50 -0.69 2.79
C LEU A 8 12.89 -0.42 4.17
N VAL A 9 13.72 -0.01 5.13
CA VAL A 9 13.24 0.39 6.45
C VAL A 9 12.83 1.85 6.38
N LEU A 10 11.57 2.13 6.70
CA LEU A 10 11.01 3.46 6.79
C LEU A 10 10.81 3.83 8.26
N LYS A 11 10.98 5.11 8.57
CA LYS A 11 10.67 5.70 9.87
C LYS A 11 9.93 7.01 9.63
N GLY A 12 9.06 7.40 10.54
CA GLY A 12 8.37 8.68 10.44
C GLY A 12 7.49 8.96 11.64
N ASN A 13 6.66 9.99 11.51
CA ASN A 13 5.64 10.33 12.50
C ASN A 13 4.47 9.35 12.53
N LEU A 14 4.29 8.52 11.49
CA LEU A 14 3.21 7.53 11.41
C LEU A 14 3.61 6.18 12.03
N PHE A 15 4.91 5.87 12.09
CA PHE A 15 5.45 4.62 12.62
C PHE A 15 6.91 4.79 13.04
N ASP A 16 7.28 4.19 14.17
CA ASP A 16 8.67 4.15 14.65
C ASP A 16 9.56 3.28 13.74
N PHE A 17 8.95 2.30 13.09
CA PHE A 17 9.59 1.37 12.17
C PHE A 17 8.54 0.81 11.20
N ALA A 18 8.86 0.81 9.91
CA ALA A 18 8.09 0.07 8.92
C ALA A 18 8.99 -0.54 7.86
N ILE A 19 8.54 -1.63 7.25
CA ILE A 19 9.26 -2.32 6.17
C ILE A 19 8.46 -2.16 4.88
N MET A 20 9.13 -1.65 3.85
CA MET A 20 8.61 -1.57 2.48
C MET A 20 9.30 -2.58 1.58
N LYS A 21 8.53 -3.44 0.90
CA LYS A 21 9.08 -4.42 -0.03
C LYS A 21 9.29 -3.78 -1.41
N MET A 22 10.54 -3.40 -1.73
CA MET A 22 10.89 -2.77 -3.02
C MET A 22 11.20 -3.77 -4.15
N SER A 23 11.33 -5.06 -3.82
CA SER A 23 11.70 -6.11 -4.77
C SER A 23 10.66 -6.31 -5.88
N ILE A 24 9.40 -5.92 -5.63
CA ILE A 24 8.24 -6.18 -6.50
C ILE A 24 7.64 -4.88 -7.05
N ALA A 25 8.17 -3.72 -6.67
CA ALA A 25 7.88 -2.46 -7.34
C ALA A 25 8.21 -2.60 -8.84
N TRP A 26 7.17 -2.91 -9.63
CA TRP A 26 7.23 -3.09 -11.08
C TRP A 26 7.74 -1.80 -11.71
N GLU A 27 8.34 -1.90 -12.89
CA GLU A 27 8.85 -0.72 -13.60
C GLU A 27 7.75 0.32 -13.83
N GLY A 28 6.52 -0.13 -14.09
CA GLY A 28 5.34 0.73 -14.16
C GLY A 28 4.92 1.39 -12.85
N PHE A 29 5.17 0.77 -11.68
CA PHE A 29 4.92 1.43 -10.39
C PHE A 29 5.98 2.52 -10.13
N ARG A 30 7.26 2.20 -10.38
CA ARG A 30 8.36 3.17 -10.26
C ARG A 30 8.16 4.36 -11.18
N GLN A 31 7.89 4.13 -12.46
CA GLN A 31 7.64 5.19 -13.44
C GLN A 31 6.43 6.05 -13.06
N ARG A 32 5.36 5.45 -12.51
CA ARG A 32 4.14 6.18 -12.18
C ARG A 32 4.24 7.00 -10.90
N TYR A 33 4.96 6.50 -9.89
CA TYR A 33 4.91 7.07 -8.54
C TYR A 33 6.24 7.62 -8.02
N LEU A 34 7.37 7.25 -8.62
CA LEU A 34 8.71 7.54 -8.08
C LEU A 34 9.65 8.18 -9.12
N SER A 35 9.14 8.58 -10.29
CA SER A 35 9.94 9.15 -11.39
C SER A 35 9.60 10.60 -11.71
N ASP A 36 8.95 11.31 -10.79
CA ASP A 36 8.66 12.75 -10.95
C ASP A 36 10.00 13.53 -10.96
N PRO A 37 10.33 14.29 -12.03
CA PRO A 37 11.60 15.02 -12.13
C PRO A 37 11.78 16.00 -10.98
N GLY A 38 12.92 15.92 -10.30
CA GLY A 38 13.22 16.74 -9.10
C GLY A 38 12.68 16.19 -7.78
N HIS A 39 11.86 15.14 -7.80
CA HIS A 39 11.34 14.42 -6.63
C HIS A 39 11.49 12.90 -6.82
N GLU A 40 12.61 12.48 -7.40
CA GLU A 40 12.89 11.07 -7.67
C GLU A 40 12.91 10.26 -6.37
N GLY A 41 12.14 9.17 -6.34
CA GLY A 41 12.00 8.34 -5.15
C GLY A 41 11.05 8.88 -4.07
N VAL A 42 10.37 10.00 -4.32
CA VAL A 42 9.35 10.56 -3.41
C VAL A 42 7.97 10.37 -4.02
N PHE A 43 7.01 9.97 -3.19
CA PHE A 43 5.61 9.90 -3.56
C PHE A 43 4.76 10.60 -2.49
N GLU A 44 3.95 11.54 -2.93
CA GLU A 44 2.93 12.21 -2.11
C GLU A 44 1.55 11.91 -2.67
N GLY A 45 0.65 11.52 -1.77
CA GLY A 45 -0.67 11.03 -2.12
C GLY A 45 -1.68 11.18 -0.99
N LYS A 46 -2.97 11.14 -1.35
CA LYS A 46 -4.08 11.23 -0.39
C LYS A 46 -4.17 9.94 0.41
N ALA A 47 -4.05 10.02 1.73
CA ALA A 47 -4.26 8.87 2.60
C ALA A 47 -5.75 8.56 2.74
N VAL A 48 -6.13 7.31 2.44
CA VAL A 48 -7.49 6.79 2.63
C VAL A 48 -7.41 5.70 3.69
N VAL A 49 -7.96 5.96 4.87
CA VAL A 49 -7.81 5.12 6.05
C VAL A 49 -9.03 4.23 6.25
N PHE A 50 -8.77 2.94 6.49
CA PHE A 50 -9.77 1.92 6.80
C PHE A 50 -9.50 1.30 8.18
N ASP A 51 -10.56 1.15 8.97
CA ASP A 51 -10.53 0.49 10.28
C ASP A 51 -10.78 -1.02 10.11
N GLY A 52 -9.71 -1.74 9.78
CA GLY A 52 -9.73 -3.18 9.54
C GLY A 52 -10.37 -3.62 8.23
N SER A 53 -10.28 -4.93 7.95
CA SER A 53 -10.68 -5.51 6.66
C SER A 53 -12.19 -5.34 6.37
N LYS A 54 -13.03 -5.38 7.41
CA LYS A 54 -14.48 -5.18 7.26
C LYS A 54 -14.82 -3.78 6.76
N ASP A 55 -14.16 -2.76 7.30
CA ASP A 55 -14.38 -1.37 6.88
C ASP A 55 -13.86 -1.12 5.46
N TYR A 56 -12.68 -1.69 5.15
CA TYR A 56 -12.12 -1.70 3.80
C TYR A 56 -13.08 -2.26 2.77
N HIS A 57 -13.57 -3.50 2.95
CA HIS A 57 -14.48 -4.12 1.98
C HIS A 57 -15.80 -3.36 1.83
N LYS A 58 -16.27 -2.68 2.89
CA LYS A 58 -17.51 -1.91 2.87
C LYS A 58 -17.36 -0.58 2.14
N ARG A 59 -16.22 0.09 2.30
CA ARG A 59 -16.03 1.48 1.88
C ARG A 59 -15.15 1.66 0.65
N ILE A 60 -14.36 0.66 0.24
CA ILE A 60 -13.40 0.82 -0.87
C ILE A 60 -14.05 1.37 -2.14
N ASN A 61 -15.27 0.91 -2.46
CA ASN A 61 -16.03 1.34 -3.63
C ASN A 61 -16.97 2.53 -3.38
N ASP A 62 -16.85 3.21 -2.23
CA ASP A 62 -17.64 4.40 -1.93
C ASP A 62 -17.12 5.61 -2.73
N PRO A 63 -17.95 6.19 -3.63
CA PRO A 63 -17.54 7.32 -4.45
C PRO A 63 -17.21 8.58 -3.62
N SER A 64 -17.73 8.70 -2.39
CA SER A 64 -17.45 9.83 -1.50
C SER A 64 -15.99 9.89 -1.04
N LEU A 65 -15.27 8.76 -1.05
CA LEU A 65 -13.85 8.73 -0.70
C LEU A 65 -12.97 9.37 -1.78
N ALA A 66 -13.50 9.53 -3.00
CA ALA A 66 -12.79 10.10 -4.15
C ALA A 66 -11.37 9.52 -4.29
N ILE A 67 -11.28 8.18 -4.27
CA ILE A 67 -10.02 7.45 -4.42
C ILE A 67 -9.56 7.55 -5.87
N ASP A 68 -8.34 8.02 -6.07
CA ASP A 68 -7.70 8.18 -7.36
C ASP A 68 -6.40 7.39 -7.47
N GLU A 69 -5.69 7.55 -8.59
CA GLU A 69 -4.42 6.90 -8.84
C GLU A 69 -3.30 7.38 -7.92
N ARG A 70 -3.40 8.57 -7.33
CA ARG A 70 -2.40 9.11 -6.38
C ARG A 70 -2.82 8.90 -4.92
N SER A 71 -3.78 8.01 -4.66
CA SER A 71 -4.22 7.71 -3.30
C SER A 71 -3.38 6.59 -2.66
N ILE A 72 -3.13 6.71 -1.36
CA ILE A 72 -2.46 5.72 -0.52
C ILE A 72 -3.54 5.02 0.31
N LEU A 73 -3.70 3.71 0.14
CA LEU A 73 -4.62 2.94 0.96
C LEU A 73 -3.95 2.59 2.29
N VAL A 74 -4.58 2.97 3.39
CA VAL A 74 -4.07 2.75 4.74
C VAL A 74 -5.06 1.89 5.51
N ILE A 75 -4.60 0.80 6.10
CA ILE A 75 -5.41 -0.05 6.99
C ILE A 75 -4.79 -0.07 8.39
N ARG A 76 -5.62 0.12 9.41
CA ARG A 76 -5.19 0.10 10.82
C ARG A 76 -6.08 -0.81 11.66
N GLY A 77 -5.61 -1.20 12.84
CA GLY A 77 -6.32 -2.09 13.76
C GLY A 77 -6.28 -3.56 13.30
N VAL A 78 -5.26 -3.93 12.52
CA VAL A 78 -5.06 -5.30 12.01
C VAL A 78 -3.74 -5.92 12.49
N GLY A 79 -3.04 -5.19 13.36
CA GLY A 79 -1.85 -5.65 14.05
C GLY A 79 -2.13 -6.63 15.19
N PRO A 80 -1.06 -7.14 15.84
CA PRO A 80 -1.12 -8.24 16.80
C PRO A 80 -1.89 -7.93 18.09
N LEU A 81 -2.09 -6.65 18.42
CA LEU A 81 -2.84 -6.23 19.61
C LEU A 81 -4.36 -6.31 19.40
N ASP A 82 -4.83 -5.87 18.23
CA ASP A 82 -6.26 -5.83 17.90
C ASP A 82 -6.73 -7.12 17.18
N TRP A 83 -5.81 -7.85 16.56
CA TRP A 83 -6.08 -9.10 15.84
C TRP A 83 -5.17 -10.22 16.34
N LEU A 84 -5.73 -11.19 17.08
CA LEU A 84 -5.05 -12.42 17.51
C LEU A 84 -4.53 -13.19 16.29
N GLY A 85 -3.25 -12.96 15.95
CA GLY A 85 -2.58 -13.60 14.82
C GLY A 85 -2.15 -12.69 13.67
N SER A 86 -2.41 -11.36 13.74
CA SER A 86 -1.99 -10.37 12.72
C SER A 86 -2.48 -10.71 11.31
N ALA A 87 -3.61 -10.15 10.89
CA ALA A 87 -4.22 -10.50 9.62
C ALA A 87 -3.32 -10.16 8.41
N GLU A 88 -3.28 -11.04 7.40
CA GLU A 88 -2.64 -10.78 6.12
C GLU A 88 -3.54 -9.91 5.24
N VAL A 89 -3.62 -8.60 5.53
CA VAL A 89 -4.63 -7.70 4.92
C VAL A 89 -4.03 -6.45 4.28
N VAL A 90 -2.71 -6.29 4.28
CA VAL A 90 -2.02 -5.15 3.65
C VAL A 90 -2.02 -5.25 2.11
N ASN A 91 -2.47 -6.38 1.55
CA ASN A 91 -2.64 -6.63 0.12
C ASN A 91 -3.93 -6.01 -0.47
N MET A 92 -4.23 -4.77 -0.12
CA MET A 92 -5.44 -4.07 -0.58
C MET A 92 -5.43 -3.84 -2.09
N GLN A 93 -6.59 -4.05 -2.72
CA GLN A 93 -6.81 -3.78 -4.12
C GLN A 93 -7.39 -2.38 -4.32
N PRO A 94 -7.08 -1.72 -5.45
CA PRO A 94 -7.76 -0.49 -5.83
C PRO A 94 -9.27 -0.73 -6.00
N PRO A 95 -10.10 0.31 -5.84
CA PRO A 95 -11.52 0.24 -6.14
C PRO A 95 -11.82 -0.10 -7.60
N ASP A 96 -13.02 -0.62 -7.83
CA ASP A 96 -13.45 -1.18 -9.12
C ASP A 96 -13.31 -0.17 -10.27
N HIS A 97 -13.52 1.13 -10.02
CA HIS A 97 -13.38 2.16 -11.05
C HIS A 97 -11.93 2.38 -11.49
N LEU A 98 -10.95 2.15 -10.61
CA LEU A 98 -9.53 2.21 -10.96
C LEU A 98 -9.07 0.93 -11.65
N LEU A 99 -9.57 -0.23 -11.22
CA LEU A 99 -9.33 -1.50 -11.90
C LEU A 99 -9.81 -1.46 -13.35
N LYS A 100 -11.01 -0.90 -13.59
CA LYS A 100 -11.56 -0.68 -14.95
C LYS A 100 -10.70 0.27 -15.80
N ARG A 101 -9.96 1.20 -15.17
CA ARG A 101 -9.01 2.10 -15.85
C ARG A 101 -7.63 1.46 -16.08
N GLY A 102 -7.43 0.20 -15.70
CA GLY A 102 -6.16 -0.51 -15.84
C GLY A 102 -5.16 -0.20 -14.72
N ILE A 103 -5.59 0.46 -13.64
CA ILE A 103 -4.78 0.68 -12.44
C ILE A 103 -4.99 -0.52 -11.53
N ILE A 104 -4.09 -1.48 -11.66
CA ILE A 104 -4.15 -2.76 -10.95
C ILE A 104 -3.56 -2.72 -9.52
N SER A 105 -2.88 -1.62 -9.16
CA SER A 105 -2.27 -1.46 -7.84
C SER A 105 -2.16 0.00 -7.43
N LEU A 106 -2.33 0.22 -6.12
CA LEU A 106 -2.06 1.47 -5.43
C LEU A 106 -1.02 1.22 -4.32
N PRO A 107 -0.30 2.27 -3.86
CA PRO A 107 0.51 2.19 -2.65
C PRO A 107 -0.35 1.80 -1.44
N THR A 108 0.11 0.86 -0.62
CA THR A 108 -0.61 0.38 0.57
C THR A 108 0.24 0.48 1.82
N ILE A 109 -0.38 0.82 2.95
CA ILE A 109 0.26 0.91 4.28
C ILE A 109 -0.65 0.22 5.29
N GLY A 110 -0.07 -0.53 6.23
CA GLY A 110 -0.84 -0.98 7.40
C GLY A 110 -0.02 -1.59 8.51
N ASP A 111 -0.66 -1.74 9.67
CA ASP A 111 -0.10 -2.28 10.92
C ASP A 111 -0.23 -3.81 11.05
N GLY A 112 -0.71 -4.47 9.99
CA GLY A 112 -0.92 -5.91 9.93
C GLY A 112 0.31 -6.67 9.46
N ARG A 113 0.13 -7.79 8.75
CA ARG A 113 1.21 -8.45 8.01
C ARG A 113 0.87 -8.47 6.52
N GLN A 114 1.91 -8.58 5.70
CA GLN A 114 1.77 -8.90 4.29
C GLN A 114 2.33 -10.31 4.04
N SER A 115 1.55 -11.15 3.34
CA SER A 115 1.97 -12.51 3.00
C SER A 115 3.23 -12.53 2.15
N GLY A 116 4.09 -13.53 2.37
CA GLY A 116 5.33 -13.71 1.58
C GLY A 116 5.08 -13.94 0.09
N THR A 117 3.90 -14.46 -0.27
CA THR A 117 3.43 -14.73 -1.64
C THR A 117 2.59 -13.59 -2.25
N ALA A 118 2.43 -12.46 -1.56
CA ALA A 118 1.66 -11.29 -2.02
C ALA A 118 2.28 -10.55 -3.23
N ASP A 119 3.15 -11.22 -3.95
CA ASP A 119 3.91 -10.77 -5.10
C ASP A 119 3.03 -10.28 -6.25
N SER A 120 1.73 -10.58 -6.23
CA SER A 120 0.78 -10.30 -7.31
C SER A 120 -0.07 -9.04 -7.16
N TRP A 121 -0.29 -8.49 -5.95
CA TRP A 121 -1.31 -7.43 -5.77
C TRP A 121 -0.89 -6.15 -5.03
N SER A 122 0.22 -6.12 -4.30
CA SER A 122 0.71 -4.89 -3.65
C SER A 122 2.21 -4.71 -3.85
N PRO A 123 2.62 -4.04 -4.94
CA PRO A 123 4.04 -3.87 -5.30
C PRO A 123 4.81 -2.95 -4.34
N ALA A 124 4.13 -2.24 -3.44
CA ALA A 124 4.66 -1.25 -2.52
C ALA A 124 3.86 -1.23 -1.21
N GLY A 125 3.77 -2.38 -0.53
CA GLY A 125 3.18 -2.47 0.79
C GLY A 125 4.18 -2.06 1.87
N VAL A 126 3.74 -1.19 2.77
CA VAL A 126 4.47 -0.81 3.99
C VAL A 126 3.80 -1.47 5.18
N THR A 127 4.58 -2.23 5.94
CA THR A 127 4.10 -2.90 7.16
C THR A 127 4.84 -2.34 8.36
N CYS A 128 4.11 -1.84 9.36
CA CYS A 128 4.65 -1.32 10.62
C CYS A 128 4.36 -2.24 11.81
#